data_AF-A0A8T0FVZ6-F1
#
_entry.id   AF-A0A8T0FVZ6-F1
#
_cell.length_a   1.000
_cell.length_b   1.000
_cell.length_c   1.000
_cell.angle_alpha   90.00
_cell.angle_beta   90.00
_cell.angle_gamma   90.00
#
_symmetry.space_group_name_H-M   'P 1'
#
loop_
_entity.id
_entity.type
_entity.pdbx_description
1 polymer ?
#
loop_
_entity_poly.entity_id
_entity_poly.type
_entity_poly.pdbx_seq_one_letter_code
_entity_poly.pdbx_strand_id
1 'polypeptide(L)'
;MGGFFSVVAVYLDGWFRRFFGYTQTLSFTSQSTEALIKEFCECDEVSAKNFYSQILTEIKLAVSIDDLNRFRVLLDVLNSINTYKIPEKVHDYKLHAYKLLGNINLIILACKSVAIKVLEHLCSNDNNVYNLPFLIDGNSISPENTDEDGHNAFYYAIRSNAIKCLKLLTEKWPNSYFEENPDAMDDILSNEYNELMIRRVPLSKDMELFLKKILVDLRFFQDNTAKKSIQNSTEVQDRKTLFFTRMDFVLEKIANITDQFWNKDPDEQFILEAKFIAKNLHVLKCHFSTTKFTYDKLPWEEIEFCLIIFNRACMNRFESDPLYHFVLNKKRILTHLRNFSDRLYALKEELAILNFDNIPMLQLLQRQKVIENEENAIFKDLYEDFAQVRDLYTLEAIRKNVDLALSVDATQKDGQLLIIRVLQVIGENFKNTLDSPKLTDGTAKLLFSALQSGTKDIIS
;
A
#
# COMPACT_ATOMS: atom_id res chain seq x y z
N MET A 1 -23.56 -34.49 68.93
CA MET A 1 -23.30 -35.95 68.93
C MET A 1 -23.81 -36.46 67.60
N GLY A 2 -23.06 -37.07 66.68
CA GLY A 2 -21.75 -37.72 66.74
C GLY A 2 -21.87 -39.03 65.96
N GLY A 3 -21.34 -39.07 64.74
CA GLY A 3 -20.67 -40.26 64.17
C GLY A 3 -21.39 -41.13 63.14
N PHE A 4 -20.58 -41.56 62.15
CA PHE A 4 -20.61 -42.78 61.31
C PHE A 4 -21.40 -42.72 59.98
N PHE A 5 -20.86 -42.99 58.77
CA PHE A 5 -19.57 -43.52 58.30
C PHE A 5 -19.22 -42.94 56.91
N SER A 6 -17.98 -42.46 56.77
CA SER A 6 -17.20 -42.43 55.54
C SER A 6 -16.44 -43.75 55.44
N VAL A 7 -16.28 -44.30 54.22
CA VAL A 7 -15.21 -45.18 53.70
C VAL A 7 -15.80 -46.03 52.55
N VAL A 8 -15.82 -45.51 51.31
CA VAL A 8 -15.78 -46.34 50.07
C VAL A 8 -15.17 -45.57 48.87
N ALA A 9 -15.23 -44.24 48.79
CA ALA A 9 -15.02 -43.56 47.49
C ALA A 9 -13.57 -43.17 47.10
N VAL A 10 -12.51 -43.61 47.79
CA VAL A 10 -11.13 -43.08 47.55
C VAL A 10 -10.18 -44.06 46.84
N TYR A 11 -10.57 -45.31 46.57
CA TYR A 11 -9.62 -46.32 46.06
C TYR A 11 -9.81 -46.82 44.63
N LEU A 12 -10.71 -46.23 43.83
CA LEU A 12 -10.96 -46.68 42.45
C LEU A 12 -10.34 -45.82 41.34
N ASP A 13 -9.84 -44.61 41.66
CA ASP A 13 -9.39 -43.66 40.62
C ASP A 13 -7.93 -43.84 40.19
N GLY A 14 -7.11 -44.52 41.02
CA GLY A 14 -5.69 -44.74 40.74
C GLY A 14 -5.38 -45.93 39.83
N TRP A 15 -6.29 -46.90 39.70
CA TRP A 15 -5.99 -48.17 39.03
C TRP A 15 -6.36 -48.17 37.54
N PHE A 16 -7.39 -47.42 37.14
CA PHE A 16 -7.82 -47.35 35.74
C PHE A 16 -6.90 -46.50 34.85
N ARG A 17 -6.10 -45.57 35.42
CA ARG A 17 -5.12 -44.75 34.67
C ARG A 17 -3.89 -45.52 34.17
N ARG A 18 -3.63 -46.73 34.65
CA ARG A 18 -2.39 -47.47 34.35
C ARG A 18 -2.46 -48.42 33.16
N PHE A 19 -3.64 -48.71 32.60
CA PHE A 19 -3.80 -49.80 31.62
C PHE A 19 -4.31 -49.39 30.23
N PHE A 20 -4.88 -48.20 30.07
CA PHE A 20 -5.37 -47.72 28.78
C PHE A 20 -4.71 -46.40 28.44
N GLY A 21 -3.93 -46.39 27.35
CA GLY A 21 -3.23 -45.20 26.86
C GLY A 21 -4.18 -44.03 26.69
N TYR A 22 -3.68 -42.83 27.00
CA TYR A 22 -4.38 -41.56 26.90
C TYR A 22 -5.13 -41.39 25.55
N THR A 23 -6.44 -41.64 25.56
CA THR A 23 -7.40 -41.26 24.51
C THR A 23 -8.53 -40.41 25.10
N GLN A 24 -8.20 -39.48 25.99
CA GLN A 24 -9.10 -38.39 26.36
C GLN A 24 -8.67 -37.12 25.65
N THR A 25 -9.55 -36.61 24.80
CA THR A 25 -9.51 -35.25 24.25
C THR A 25 -9.63 -34.26 25.42
N LEU A 26 -8.49 -33.81 25.95
CA LEU A 26 -8.42 -32.71 26.91
C LEU A 26 -9.07 -31.45 26.31
N SER A 27 -10.16 -31.01 26.93
CA SER A 27 -10.83 -29.75 26.61
C SER A 27 -10.13 -28.61 27.34
N PHE A 28 -9.18 -27.96 26.68
CA PHE A 28 -8.39 -26.83 27.23
C PHE A 28 -9.20 -25.54 27.48
N THR A 29 -10.50 -25.54 27.19
CA THR A 29 -11.35 -24.33 27.04
C THR A 29 -11.67 -23.58 28.34
N SER A 30 -11.19 -24.02 29.51
CA SER A 30 -11.48 -23.35 30.79
C SER A 30 -10.37 -23.39 31.84
N GLN A 31 -9.15 -23.79 31.47
CA GLN A 31 -8.06 -24.00 32.44
C GLN A 31 -7.03 -22.87 32.37
N SER A 32 -6.53 -22.42 33.52
CA SER A 32 -5.45 -21.43 33.59
C SER A 32 -4.13 -22.02 33.08
N THR A 33 -3.21 -21.17 32.62
CA THR A 33 -1.85 -21.55 32.22
C THR A 33 -1.16 -22.43 33.28
N GLU A 34 -1.33 -22.08 34.56
CA GLU A 34 -0.78 -22.80 35.71
C GLU A 34 -1.37 -24.21 35.87
N ALA A 35 -2.67 -24.38 35.63
CA ALA A 35 -3.32 -25.68 35.70
C ALA A 35 -2.81 -26.63 34.60
N LEU A 36 -2.63 -26.10 33.38
CA LEU A 36 -2.13 -26.86 32.23
C LEU A 36 -0.66 -27.27 32.40
N ILE A 37 0.17 -26.38 32.96
CA ILE A 37 1.57 -26.71 33.28
C ILE A 37 1.63 -27.79 34.36
N LYS A 38 0.79 -27.68 35.40
CA LYS A 38 0.74 -28.69 36.47
C LYS A 38 0.34 -30.06 35.92
N GLU A 39 -0.69 -30.11 35.08
CA GLU A 39 -1.10 -31.36 34.42
C GLU A 39 0.03 -31.96 33.59
N PHE A 40 0.76 -31.14 32.83
CA PHE A 40 1.93 -31.60 32.08
C PHE A 40 3.06 -32.14 32.98
N CYS A 41 3.28 -31.54 34.15
CA CYS A 41 4.28 -32.03 35.12
C CYS A 41 3.94 -33.40 35.70
N GLU A 42 2.66 -33.76 35.73
CA GLU A 42 2.17 -35.06 36.24
C GLU A 42 2.22 -36.17 35.17
N CYS A 43 2.46 -35.83 33.89
CA CYS A 43 2.53 -36.80 32.79
C CYS A 43 3.80 -37.66 32.82
N ASP A 44 3.66 -38.95 32.50
CA ASP A 44 4.77 -39.80 32.09
C ASP A 44 5.30 -39.41 30.69
N GLU A 45 6.37 -40.05 30.21
CA GLU A 45 7.01 -39.64 28.96
C GLU A 45 6.12 -39.82 27.72
N VAL A 46 5.29 -40.86 27.67
CA VAL A 46 4.38 -41.12 26.55
C VAL A 46 3.23 -40.11 26.57
N SER A 47 2.67 -39.86 27.75
CA SER A 47 1.58 -38.90 27.96
C SER A 47 2.04 -37.48 27.69
N ALA A 48 3.28 -37.12 28.07
CA ALA A 48 3.86 -35.82 27.78
C ALA A 48 4.06 -35.58 26.27
N LYS A 49 4.44 -36.60 25.50
CA LYS A 49 4.54 -36.54 24.02
C LYS A 49 3.17 -36.26 23.39
N ASN A 50 2.13 -36.95 23.86
CA ASN A 50 0.77 -36.75 23.36
C ASN A 50 0.20 -35.39 23.77
N PHE A 51 0.44 -34.96 25.01
CA PHE A 51 0.02 -33.65 25.51
C PHE A 51 0.65 -32.51 24.70
N TYR A 52 1.94 -32.61 24.38
CA TYR A 52 2.64 -31.63 23.54
C TYR A 52 2.01 -31.56 22.13
N SER A 53 1.77 -32.70 21.48
CA SER A 53 1.08 -32.74 20.19
C SER A 53 -0.33 -32.14 20.27
N GLN A 54 -1.05 -32.41 21.36
CA GLN A 54 -2.40 -31.91 21.55
C GLN A 54 -2.44 -30.38 21.71
N ILE A 55 -1.49 -29.78 22.44
CA ILE A 55 -1.37 -28.31 22.50
C ILE A 55 -1.23 -27.72 21.10
N LEU A 56 -0.38 -28.31 20.25
CA LEU A 56 -0.20 -27.80 18.89
C LEU A 56 -1.46 -27.93 18.03
N THR A 57 -2.20 -29.05 18.18
CA THR A 57 -3.50 -29.22 17.52
C THR A 57 -4.48 -28.12 17.96
N GLU A 58 -4.53 -27.81 19.25
CA GLU A 58 -5.41 -26.76 19.78
C GLU A 58 -4.97 -25.35 19.37
N ILE A 59 -3.67 -25.12 19.20
CA ILE A 59 -3.16 -23.88 18.59
C ILE A 59 -3.63 -23.77 17.13
N LYS A 60 -3.52 -24.84 16.32
CA LYS A 60 -4.04 -24.84 14.94
C LYS A 60 -5.53 -24.52 14.92
N LEU A 61 -6.31 -25.10 15.84
CA LEU A 61 -7.74 -24.85 15.95
C LEU A 61 -8.04 -23.40 16.36
N ALA A 62 -7.35 -22.87 17.37
CA ALA A 62 -7.51 -21.50 17.83
C ALA A 62 -7.22 -20.48 16.72
N VAL A 63 -6.16 -20.71 15.92
CA VAL A 63 -5.89 -19.90 14.71
C VAL A 63 -7.04 -20.03 13.72
N SER A 64 -7.47 -21.25 13.42
CA SER A 64 -8.50 -21.50 12.40
C SER A 64 -9.86 -20.86 12.71
N ILE A 65 -10.17 -20.60 13.99
CA ILE A 65 -11.41 -19.93 14.43
C ILE A 65 -11.21 -18.46 14.85
N ASP A 66 -10.00 -17.90 14.65
CA ASP A 66 -9.61 -16.54 15.04
C ASP A 66 -9.77 -16.21 16.54
N ASP A 67 -9.53 -17.20 17.42
CA ASP A 67 -9.56 -17.04 18.88
C ASP A 67 -8.19 -16.65 19.44
N LEU A 68 -7.93 -15.33 19.44
CA LEU A 68 -6.68 -14.73 19.91
C LEU A 68 -6.38 -15.02 21.40
N ASN A 69 -7.41 -15.08 22.25
CA ASN A 69 -7.21 -15.28 23.70
C ASN A 69 -6.72 -16.71 23.96
N ARG A 70 -7.40 -17.68 23.36
CA ARG A 70 -7.01 -19.09 23.47
C ARG A 70 -5.64 -19.34 22.84
N PHE A 71 -5.36 -18.72 21.70
CA PHE A 71 -4.06 -18.78 21.05
C PHE A 71 -2.92 -18.34 21.97
N ARG A 72 -3.07 -17.18 22.64
CA ARG A 72 -2.05 -16.65 23.58
C ARG A 72 -1.81 -17.57 24.77
N VAL A 73 -2.89 -18.03 25.42
CA VAL A 73 -2.78 -18.93 26.57
C VAL A 73 -2.03 -20.22 26.18
N LEU A 74 -2.35 -20.80 25.03
CA LEU A 74 -1.70 -22.03 24.57
C LEU A 74 -0.23 -21.81 24.19
N LEU A 75 0.13 -20.65 23.61
CA LEU A 75 1.53 -20.30 23.36
C LEU A 75 2.32 -20.13 24.66
N ASP A 76 1.73 -19.50 25.68
CA ASP A 76 2.38 -19.32 26.99
C ASP A 76 2.65 -20.67 27.68
N VAL A 77 1.68 -21.59 27.61
CA VAL A 77 1.86 -22.98 28.09
C VAL A 77 2.96 -23.68 27.30
N LEU A 78 2.97 -23.56 25.97
CA LEU A 78 3.98 -24.17 25.11
C LEU A 78 5.39 -23.65 25.42
N ASN A 79 5.53 -22.34 25.59
CA ASN A 79 6.80 -21.69 25.96
C ASN A 79 7.25 -22.16 27.35
N SER A 80 6.33 -22.23 28.31
CA SER A 80 6.62 -22.72 29.66
C SER A 80 7.14 -24.17 29.61
N ILE A 81 6.49 -25.06 28.86
CA ILE A 81 6.93 -26.44 28.66
C ILE A 81 8.33 -26.51 28.05
N ASN A 82 8.60 -25.67 27.04
CA ASN A 82 9.90 -25.60 26.38
C ASN A 82 11.02 -25.11 27.33
N THR A 83 10.70 -24.27 28.31
CA THR A 83 11.67 -23.79 29.32
C THR A 83 11.84 -24.74 30.52
N TYR A 84 10.83 -25.54 30.84
CA TYR A 84 10.76 -26.28 32.11
C TYR A 84 11.53 -27.63 32.12
N LYS A 85 11.69 -28.31 30.97
CA LYS A 85 12.32 -29.65 30.92
C LYS A 85 13.72 -29.65 30.32
N ILE A 86 14.48 -30.71 30.62
CA ILE A 86 15.79 -31.03 30.02
C ILE A 86 15.67 -30.89 28.49
N PRO A 87 16.52 -30.07 27.82
CA PRO A 87 16.40 -29.74 26.40
C PRO A 87 16.25 -30.95 25.46
N GLU A 88 16.92 -32.07 25.79
CA GLU A 88 16.86 -33.33 25.04
C GLU A 88 15.46 -33.94 25.01
N LYS A 89 14.72 -33.93 26.13
CA LYS A 89 13.36 -34.48 26.20
C LYS A 89 12.35 -33.61 25.44
N VAL A 90 12.52 -32.29 25.49
CA VAL A 90 11.70 -31.35 24.73
C VAL A 90 11.92 -31.53 23.23
N HIS A 91 13.17 -31.79 22.81
CA HIS A 91 13.48 -32.09 21.43
C HIS A 91 12.75 -33.35 20.93
N ASP A 92 12.72 -34.42 21.72
CA ASP A 92 11.96 -35.63 21.39
C ASP A 92 10.46 -35.38 21.24
N TYR A 93 9.89 -34.50 22.07
CA TYR A 93 8.47 -34.12 21.97
C TYR A 93 8.19 -33.34 20.69
N LYS A 94 9.08 -32.41 20.34
CA LYS A 94 9.00 -31.66 19.07
C LYS A 94 9.12 -32.58 17.85
N LEU A 95 10.05 -33.54 17.88
CA LEU A 95 10.22 -34.52 16.79
C LEU A 95 8.98 -35.40 16.63
N HIS A 96 8.40 -35.85 17.75
CA HIS A 96 7.15 -36.62 17.73
C HIS A 96 6.00 -35.82 17.14
N ALA A 97 5.82 -34.57 17.60
CA ALA A 97 4.80 -33.67 17.07
C ALA A 97 4.98 -33.37 15.58
N TYR A 98 6.21 -33.16 15.13
CA TYR A 98 6.53 -32.91 13.72
C TYR A 98 6.13 -34.08 12.83
N LYS A 99 6.40 -35.32 13.26
CA LYS A 99 6.00 -36.53 12.53
C LYS A 99 4.47 -36.66 12.40
N LEU A 100 3.71 -36.14 13.36
CA LEU A 100 2.25 -36.24 13.38
C LEU A 100 1.54 -35.09 12.65
N LEU A 101 2.03 -33.86 12.83
CA LEU A 101 1.33 -32.64 12.44
C LEU A 101 2.01 -31.85 11.32
N GLY A 102 3.21 -32.27 10.92
CA GLY A 102 4.05 -31.53 9.97
C GLY A 102 4.59 -30.22 10.55
N ASN A 103 5.08 -29.36 9.66
CA ASN A 103 5.41 -27.99 10.02
C ASN A 103 4.15 -27.12 9.95
N ILE A 104 3.92 -26.32 10.98
CA ILE A 104 2.77 -25.44 11.08
C ILE A 104 3.28 -24.01 10.95
N ASN A 105 3.15 -23.42 9.77
CA ASN A 105 3.37 -21.99 9.57
C ASN A 105 2.09 -21.23 9.98
N LEU A 106 2.17 -20.49 11.08
CA LEU A 106 1.03 -19.81 11.68
C LEU A 106 0.51 -18.65 10.82
N ILE A 107 1.37 -17.98 10.05
CA ILE A 107 0.97 -16.89 9.14
C ILE A 107 0.17 -17.47 7.97
N ILE A 108 0.68 -18.53 7.33
CA ILE A 108 -0.03 -19.19 6.22
C ILE A 108 -1.37 -19.72 6.70
N LEU A 109 -1.40 -20.38 7.87
CA LEU A 109 -2.63 -20.90 8.46
C LEU A 109 -3.65 -19.80 8.77
N ALA A 110 -3.21 -18.66 9.32
CA ALA A 110 -4.07 -17.52 9.59
C ALA A 110 -4.65 -16.92 8.31
N CYS A 111 -3.85 -16.78 7.24
CA CYS A 111 -4.34 -16.32 5.95
C CYS A 111 -5.32 -17.30 5.30
N LYS A 112 -5.03 -18.61 5.38
CA LYS A 112 -5.90 -19.68 4.85
C LYS A 112 -7.27 -19.73 5.52
N SER A 113 -7.32 -19.43 6.82
CA SER A 113 -8.54 -19.40 7.63
C SER A 113 -9.17 -18.02 7.77
N VAL A 114 -8.56 -16.97 7.21
CA VAL A 114 -8.99 -15.56 7.35
C VAL A 114 -9.06 -15.12 8.82
N ALA A 115 -8.11 -15.58 9.62
CA ALA A 115 -8.00 -15.29 11.06
C ALA A 115 -7.32 -13.95 11.30
N ILE A 116 -8.08 -12.85 11.16
CA ILE A 116 -7.57 -11.49 11.18
C ILE A 116 -6.94 -11.10 12.52
N LYS A 117 -7.56 -11.42 13.65
CA LYS A 117 -7.05 -11.02 14.97
C LYS A 117 -5.77 -11.75 15.32
N VAL A 118 -5.72 -13.04 14.99
CA VAL A 118 -4.51 -13.85 15.18
C VAL A 118 -3.40 -13.38 14.23
N LEU A 119 -3.70 -13.11 12.95
CA LEU A 119 -2.73 -12.57 12.00
C LEU A 119 -2.17 -11.21 12.44
N GLU A 120 -3.02 -10.30 12.92
CA GLU A 120 -2.60 -8.99 13.43
C GLU A 120 -1.65 -9.12 14.63
N HIS A 121 -1.88 -10.11 15.50
CA HIS A 121 -0.95 -10.42 16.59
C HIS A 121 0.35 -11.07 16.11
N LEU A 122 0.29 -11.98 15.14
CA LEU A 122 1.48 -12.59 14.56
C LEU A 122 2.39 -11.56 13.89
N CYS A 123 1.80 -10.58 13.21
CA CYS A 123 2.50 -9.45 12.57
C CYS A 123 2.89 -8.31 13.52
N SER A 124 2.69 -8.47 14.84
CA SER A 124 3.10 -7.46 15.83
C SER A 124 4.56 -7.65 16.25
N ASN A 125 5.24 -6.56 16.61
CA ASN A 125 6.66 -6.56 17.01
C ASN A 125 6.96 -7.43 18.24
N ASP A 126 5.92 -7.80 19.00
CA ASP A 126 6.04 -8.58 20.24
C ASP A 126 5.97 -10.11 19.99
N ASN A 127 5.81 -10.56 18.73
CA ASN A 127 5.71 -11.98 18.40
C ASN A 127 6.99 -12.55 17.77
N ASN A 128 7.36 -13.75 18.22
CA ASN A 128 8.59 -14.44 17.83
C ASN A 128 8.29 -15.86 17.34
N VAL A 129 7.03 -16.30 17.44
CA VAL A 129 6.61 -17.68 17.18
C VAL A 129 5.81 -17.69 15.88
N TYR A 130 6.44 -18.21 14.83
CA TYR A 130 5.84 -18.27 13.50
C TYR A 130 5.69 -19.68 12.96
N ASN A 131 6.55 -20.60 13.41
CA ASN A 131 6.54 -21.99 12.99
C ASN A 131 6.52 -22.89 14.23
N LEU A 132 5.76 -23.99 14.13
CA LEU A 132 5.64 -25.02 15.15
C LEU A 132 5.80 -26.41 14.50
N PRO A 133 6.38 -27.40 15.19
CA PRO A 133 6.81 -27.41 16.60
C PRO A 133 8.21 -26.81 16.85
N PHE A 134 8.97 -26.54 15.79
CA PHE A 134 10.29 -25.96 15.87
C PHE A 134 10.22 -24.46 15.66
N LEU A 135 10.69 -23.71 16.66
CA LEU A 135 10.91 -22.29 16.54
C LEU A 135 12.07 -22.09 15.56
N ILE A 136 11.82 -21.35 14.48
CA ILE A 136 12.89 -20.85 13.63
C ILE A 136 13.25 -19.45 14.14
N ASP A 137 14.53 -19.08 14.14
CA ASP A 137 14.96 -17.74 14.54
C ASP A 137 14.18 -16.68 13.74
N GLY A 138 13.75 -15.61 14.41
CA GLY A 138 12.86 -14.58 13.83
C GLY A 138 13.25 -14.17 12.41
N ASN A 139 14.55 -14.03 12.13
CA ASN A 139 15.12 -13.62 10.83
C ASN A 139 14.93 -14.61 9.66
N SER A 140 14.26 -15.74 9.86
CA SER A 140 14.19 -16.84 8.89
C SER A 140 12.83 -17.01 8.20
N ILE A 141 11.80 -16.25 8.60
CA ILE A 141 10.48 -16.40 7.99
C ILE A 141 10.43 -15.75 6.61
N SER A 142 10.53 -16.59 5.58
CA SER A 142 10.37 -16.15 4.19
C SER A 142 8.89 -16.06 3.80
N PRO A 143 8.48 -14.99 3.11
CA PRO A 143 7.14 -14.87 2.53
C PRO A 143 6.85 -15.87 1.41
N GLU A 144 7.89 -16.50 0.85
CA GLU A 144 7.77 -17.55 -0.16
C GLU A 144 7.51 -18.94 0.42
N ASN A 145 7.55 -19.09 1.76
CA ASN A 145 7.26 -20.37 2.38
C ASN A 145 5.86 -20.85 1.98
N THR A 146 5.78 -22.11 1.55
CA THR A 146 4.52 -22.76 1.15
C THR A 146 4.07 -23.79 2.18
N ASP A 147 2.76 -24.02 2.24
CA ASP A 147 2.19 -25.12 3.01
C ASP A 147 2.19 -26.44 2.21
N GLU A 148 1.57 -27.48 2.78
CA GLU A 148 1.44 -28.80 2.16
C GLU A 148 0.71 -28.77 0.81
N ASP A 149 -0.12 -27.74 0.56
CA ASP A 149 -0.82 -27.55 -0.71
C ASP A 149 0.04 -26.78 -1.74
N GLY A 150 1.27 -26.40 -1.38
CA GLY A 150 2.18 -25.66 -2.25
C GLY A 150 1.86 -24.18 -2.39
N HIS A 151 1.07 -23.60 -1.47
CA HIS A 151 0.65 -22.20 -1.53
C HIS A 151 1.18 -21.40 -0.33
N ASN A 152 1.54 -20.14 -0.57
CA ASN A 152 2.05 -19.24 0.48
C ASN A 152 0.94 -18.37 1.10
N ALA A 153 1.33 -17.53 2.06
CA ALA A 153 0.39 -16.65 2.77
C ALA A 153 -0.30 -15.64 1.84
N PHE A 154 0.40 -15.12 0.83
CA PHE A 154 -0.12 -14.14 -0.11
C PHE A 154 -1.18 -14.74 -1.03
N TYR A 155 -0.98 -15.98 -1.51
CA TYR A 155 -1.99 -16.74 -2.25
C TYR A 155 -3.33 -16.76 -1.52
N TYR A 156 -3.30 -17.19 -0.24
CA TYR A 156 -4.51 -17.32 0.57
C TYR A 156 -5.14 -15.97 0.91
N ALA A 157 -4.32 -14.95 1.16
CA ALA A 157 -4.80 -13.59 1.41
C ALA A 157 -5.56 -13.01 0.21
N ILE A 158 -5.04 -13.19 -1.01
CA ILE A 158 -5.71 -12.73 -2.24
C ILE A 158 -6.96 -13.58 -2.51
N ARG A 159 -6.83 -14.92 -2.47
CA ARG A 159 -7.91 -15.88 -2.73
C ARG A 159 -9.13 -15.66 -1.84
N SER A 160 -8.92 -15.31 -0.58
CA SER A 160 -10.01 -15.13 0.39
C SER A 160 -10.85 -13.88 0.15
N ASN A 161 -10.44 -12.98 -0.77
CA ASN A 161 -11.02 -11.64 -0.95
C ASN A 161 -11.00 -10.77 0.32
N ALA A 162 -10.24 -11.15 1.35
CA ALA A 162 -10.09 -10.38 2.58
C ALA A 162 -8.98 -9.33 2.40
N ILE A 163 -9.35 -8.14 1.93
CA ILE A 163 -8.43 -7.00 1.74
C ILE A 163 -7.60 -6.73 3.00
N LYS A 164 -8.20 -6.88 4.18
CA LYS A 164 -7.52 -6.66 5.46
C LYS A 164 -6.37 -7.68 5.69
N CYS A 165 -6.51 -8.94 5.27
CA CYS A 165 -5.41 -9.92 5.33
C CYS A 165 -4.24 -9.44 4.49
N LEU A 166 -4.50 -9.14 3.21
CA LEU A 166 -3.44 -8.74 2.28
C LEU A 166 -2.75 -7.45 2.76
N LYS A 167 -3.53 -6.48 3.24
CA LYS A 167 -3.00 -5.24 3.81
C LYS A 167 -2.06 -5.49 4.99
N LEU A 168 -2.43 -6.38 5.92
CA LEU A 168 -1.58 -6.74 7.06
C LEU A 168 -0.26 -7.35 6.60
N LEU A 169 -0.29 -8.26 5.61
CA LEU A 169 0.93 -8.85 5.06
C LEU A 169 1.83 -7.81 4.38
N THR A 170 1.24 -6.88 3.63
CA THR A 170 2.02 -5.87 2.89
C THR A 170 2.62 -4.79 3.78
N GLU A 171 1.95 -4.44 4.89
CA GLU A 171 2.37 -3.32 5.76
C GLU A 171 3.16 -3.77 7.00
N LYS A 172 2.95 -5.01 7.46
CA LYS A 172 3.46 -5.49 8.76
C LYS A 172 4.06 -6.89 8.67
N TRP A 173 4.72 -7.21 7.55
CA TRP A 173 5.45 -8.48 7.50
C TRP A 173 6.53 -8.52 8.60
N PRO A 174 6.68 -9.64 9.32
CA PRO A 174 7.68 -9.76 10.39
C PRO A 174 9.11 -9.38 9.98
N ASN A 175 9.85 -8.83 10.94
CA ASN A 175 11.25 -8.42 10.81
C ASN A 175 11.56 -7.45 9.67
N SER A 176 10.57 -6.67 9.22
CA SER A 176 10.77 -5.71 8.14
C SER A 176 11.34 -6.31 6.85
N TYR A 177 11.04 -7.59 6.55
CA TYR A 177 11.62 -8.30 5.40
C TYR A 177 11.57 -7.51 4.07
N PHE A 178 10.46 -6.83 3.82
CA PHE A 178 10.24 -6.04 2.61
C PHE A 178 10.92 -4.66 2.63
N GLU A 179 11.36 -4.16 3.79
CA GLU A 179 12.24 -3.00 3.85
C GLU A 179 13.66 -3.37 3.39
N GLU A 180 14.09 -4.60 3.67
CA GLU A 180 15.40 -5.12 3.24
C GLU A 180 15.40 -5.61 1.78
N ASN A 181 14.24 -6.09 1.30
CA ASN A 181 14.02 -6.66 -0.03
C ASN A 181 12.80 -6.01 -0.72
N PRO A 182 12.91 -4.75 -1.19
CA PRO A 182 11.77 -4.00 -1.72
C PRO A 182 11.15 -4.65 -2.97
N ASP A 183 11.97 -5.23 -3.85
CA ASP A 183 11.50 -5.85 -5.09
C ASP A 183 10.73 -7.17 -4.85
N ALA A 184 11.01 -7.87 -3.74
CA ALA A 184 10.40 -9.18 -3.45
C ALA A 184 8.88 -9.12 -3.29
N MET A 185 8.34 -7.98 -2.85
CA MET A 185 6.89 -7.81 -2.71
C MET A 185 6.18 -7.85 -4.07
N ASP A 186 6.76 -7.20 -5.09
CA ASP A 186 6.17 -7.18 -6.43
C ASP A 186 6.18 -8.58 -7.05
N ASP A 187 7.31 -9.27 -6.96
CA ASP A 187 7.46 -10.63 -7.49
C ASP A 187 6.46 -11.60 -6.87
N ILE A 188 6.34 -11.60 -5.54
CA ILE A 188 5.43 -12.50 -4.82
C ILE A 188 3.98 -12.20 -5.18
N LEU A 189 3.56 -10.93 -5.12
CA LEU A 189 2.19 -10.56 -5.43
C LEU A 189 1.83 -10.87 -6.89
N SER A 190 2.77 -10.68 -7.81
CA SER A 190 2.59 -10.97 -9.24
C SER A 190 2.46 -12.47 -9.50
N ASN A 191 3.34 -13.26 -8.90
CA ASN A 191 3.34 -14.72 -9.05
C ASN A 191 2.04 -15.31 -8.51
N GLU A 192 1.64 -14.92 -7.29
CA GLU A 192 0.40 -15.45 -6.70
C GLU A 192 -0.86 -15.00 -7.44
N TYR A 193 -0.87 -13.77 -7.94
CA TYR A 193 -1.97 -13.30 -8.77
C TYR A 193 -2.07 -14.10 -10.07
N ASN A 194 -0.95 -14.29 -10.77
CA ASN A 194 -0.92 -15.07 -12.00
C ASN A 194 -1.36 -16.52 -11.76
N GLU A 195 -0.91 -17.13 -10.67
CA GLU A 195 -1.30 -18.49 -10.27
C GLU A 195 -2.82 -18.59 -10.04
N LEU A 196 -3.42 -17.59 -9.37
CA LEU A 196 -4.87 -17.50 -9.18
C LEU A 196 -5.63 -17.35 -10.50
N MET A 197 -5.11 -16.54 -11.43
CA MET A 197 -5.71 -16.35 -12.75
C MET A 197 -5.63 -17.62 -13.61
N ILE A 198 -4.49 -18.33 -13.60
CA ILE A 198 -4.30 -19.61 -14.30
C ILE A 198 -5.29 -20.65 -13.78
N ARG A 199 -5.48 -20.70 -12.45
CA ARG A 199 -6.42 -21.59 -11.78
C ARG A 199 -7.88 -21.12 -11.86
N ARG A 200 -8.15 -19.98 -12.51
CA ARG A 200 -9.48 -19.37 -12.68
C ARG A 200 -10.21 -19.19 -11.35
N VAL A 201 -9.48 -18.80 -10.30
CA VAL A 201 -10.08 -18.51 -9.00
C VAL A 201 -10.78 -17.16 -9.08
N PRO A 202 -12.10 -17.08 -8.78
CA PRO A 202 -12.83 -15.83 -8.89
C PRO A 202 -12.39 -14.85 -7.80
N LEU A 203 -11.99 -13.65 -8.22
CA LEU A 203 -11.69 -12.53 -7.33
C LEU A 203 -12.81 -11.50 -7.41
N SER A 204 -13.05 -10.84 -6.28
CA SER A 204 -13.92 -9.66 -6.22
C SER A 204 -13.24 -8.49 -6.94
N LYS A 205 -14.04 -7.62 -7.53
CA LYS A 205 -13.53 -6.39 -8.17
C LYS A 205 -12.71 -5.54 -7.21
N ASP A 206 -13.12 -5.47 -5.94
CA ASP A 206 -12.42 -4.69 -4.92
C ASP A 206 -11.03 -5.26 -4.61
N MET A 207 -10.89 -6.59 -4.52
CA MET A 207 -9.59 -7.24 -4.34
C MET A 207 -8.70 -7.03 -5.58
N GLU A 208 -9.23 -7.19 -6.79
CA GLU A 208 -8.47 -6.94 -8.02
C GLU A 208 -7.98 -5.49 -8.11
N LEU A 209 -8.84 -4.52 -7.81
CA LEU A 209 -8.49 -3.10 -7.80
C LEU A 209 -7.44 -2.80 -6.73
N PHE A 210 -7.58 -3.37 -5.53
CA PHE A 210 -6.63 -3.19 -4.45
C PHE A 210 -5.26 -3.77 -4.78
N LEU A 211 -5.20 -4.98 -5.35
CA LEU A 211 -3.95 -5.61 -5.75
C LEU A 211 -3.27 -4.88 -6.91
N LYS A 212 -4.02 -4.50 -7.95
CA LYS A 212 -3.50 -3.69 -9.06
C LYS A 212 -2.95 -2.36 -8.56
N LYS A 213 -3.62 -1.74 -7.59
CA LYS A 213 -3.12 -0.52 -6.94
C LYS A 213 -1.79 -0.78 -6.22
N ILE A 214 -1.67 -1.85 -5.42
CA ILE A 214 -0.42 -2.18 -4.72
C ILE A 214 0.72 -2.45 -5.72
N LEU A 215 0.50 -3.26 -6.75
CA LEU A 215 1.51 -3.56 -7.77
C LEU A 215 1.94 -2.29 -8.53
N VAL A 216 1.00 -1.40 -8.86
CA VAL A 216 1.30 -0.09 -9.44
C VAL A 216 2.02 0.82 -8.45
N ASP A 217 1.76 0.70 -7.16
CA ASP A 217 2.44 1.49 -6.14
C ASP A 217 3.90 1.01 -5.96
N LEU A 218 4.12 -0.30 -5.88
CA LEU A 218 5.44 -0.93 -5.74
C LEU A 218 6.35 -0.65 -6.94
N ARG A 219 5.89 -0.94 -8.15
CA ARG A 219 6.70 -0.84 -9.38
C ARG A 219 7.11 0.57 -9.77
N PHE A 220 6.54 1.59 -9.13
CA PHE A 220 6.63 2.95 -9.64
C PHE A 220 6.78 4.06 -8.60
N PHE A 221 6.51 3.80 -7.32
CA PHE A 221 6.63 4.81 -6.25
C PHE A 221 7.58 4.40 -5.13
N GLN A 222 8.03 3.14 -5.06
CA GLN A 222 9.18 2.82 -4.23
C GLN A 222 10.45 3.29 -4.96
N ASP A 223 11.05 4.35 -4.42
CA ASP A 223 12.34 4.85 -4.86
C ASP A 223 13.40 3.75 -4.71
N ASN A 224 13.75 3.06 -5.80
CA ASN A 224 14.96 2.23 -5.89
C ASN A 224 16.25 3.09 -5.88
N THR A 225 16.26 4.16 -5.09
CA THR A 225 17.41 5.06 -4.91
C THR A 225 18.38 4.57 -3.85
N ALA A 226 18.03 3.52 -3.09
CA ALA A 226 18.87 2.95 -2.05
C ALA A 226 19.30 1.49 -2.34
N LYS A 227 19.87 1.22 -3.52
CA LYS A 227 20.95 0.24 -3.75
C LYS A 227 21.34 0.23 -5.24
N LYS A 228 22.44 0.91 -5.57
CA LYS A 228 23.18 0.66 -6.82
C LYS A 228 23.94 -0.66 -6.67
N SER A 229 23.78 -1.58 -7.62
CA SER A 229 24.87 -2.08 -8.48
C SER A 229 24.47 -3.38 -9.17
N ILE A 230 24.12 -3.28 -10.45
CA ILE A 230 24.56 -4.08 -11.60
C ILE A 230 23.60 -3.65 -12.72
N GLN A 231 24.06 -2.79 -13.63
CA GLN A 231 23.33 -2.52 -14.86
C GLN A 231 23.32 -3.81 -15.68
N ASN A 232 22.24 -4.58 -15.56
CA ASN A 232 21.90 -5.60 -16.54
C ASN A 232 21.03 -4.94 -17.62
N SER A 233 21.30 -5.23 -18.88
CA SER A 233 20.53 -4.77 -20.04
C SER A 233 19.04 -5.17 -20.00
N THR A 234 18.70 -6.18 -19.19
CA THR A 234 17.31 -6.59 -18.89
C THR A 234 16.53 -5.52 -18.12
N GLU A 235 17.14 -4.84 -17.14
CA GLU A 235 16.45 -3.87 -16.28
C GLU A 235 16.04 -2.58 -17.04
N VAL A 236 16.85 -2.17 -18.02
CA VAL A 236 16.55 -1.02 -18.90
C VAL A 236 15.42 -1.38 -19.88
N GLN A 237 15.43 -2.60 -20.41
CA GLN A 237 14.35 -3.13 -21.25
C GLN A 237 13.04 -3.20 -20.46
N ASP A 238 13.10 -3.58 -19.18
CA ASP A 238 11.94 -3.62 -18.28
C ASP A 238 11.40 -2.22 -17.99
N ARG A 239 12.25 -1.22 -17.73
CA ARG A 239 11.81 0.18 -17.51
C ARG A 239 11.14 0.79 -18.74
N LYS A 240 11.71 0.58 -19.93
CA LYS A 240 11.11 1.06 -21.21
C LYS A 240 9.77 0.35 -21.47
N THR A 241 9.71 -0.96 -21.26
CA THR A 241 8.48 -1.75 -21.38
C THR A 241 7.40 -1.27 -20.40
N LEU A 242 7.78 -1.01 -19.16
CA LEU A 242 6.90 -0.52 -18.11
C LEU A 242 6.38 0.89 -18.40
N PHE A 243 7.24 1.78 -18.91
CA PHE A 243 6.86 3.11 -19.36
C PHE A 243 5.79 3.05 -20.46
N PHE A 244 6.00 2.21 -21.48
CA PHE A 244 5.01 2.02 -22.54
C PHE A 244 3.71 1.37 -22.05
N THR A 245 3.81 0.40 -21.15
CA THR A 245 2.62 -0.23 -20.52
C THR A 245 1.77 0.82 -19.80
N ARG A 246 2.42 1.80 -19.16
CA ARG A 246 1.71 2.91 -18.50
C ARG A 246 1.08 3.87 -19.50
N MET A 247 1.76 4.19 -20.60
CA MET A 247 1.14 4.98 -21.68
C MET A 247 -0.09 4.27 -22.22
N ASP A 248 -0.01 2.96 -22.47
CA ASP A 248 -1.14 2.14 -22.92
C ASP A 248 -2.28 2.15 -21.93
N PHE A 249 -1.99 1.99 -20.64
CA PHE A 249 -3.00 2.08 -19.60
C PHE A 249 -3.69 3.45 -19.57
N VAL A 250 -2.94 4.54 -19.67
CA VAL A 250 -3.51 5.91 -19.73
C VAL A 250 -4.40 6.07 -20.96
N LEU A 251 -3.94 5.62 -22.13
CA LEU A 251 -4.69 5.65 -23.37
C LEU A 251 -6.00 4.85 -23.26
N GLU A 252 -5.93 3.63 -22.72
CA GLU A 252 -7.10 2.78 -22.48
C GLU A 252 -8.10 3.46 -21.54
N LYS A 253 -7.63 4.04 -20.44
CA LYS A 253 -8.50 4.74 -19.48
C LYS A 253 -9.13 6.00 -20.07
N ILE A 254 -8.38 6.77 -20.87
CA ILE A 254 -8.92 7.93 -21.57
C ILE A 254 -9.98 7.50 -22.59
N ALA A 255 -9.73 6.45 -23.37
CA ALA A 255 -10.73 5.92 -24.31
C ALA A 255 -11.99 5.49 -23.56
N ASN A 256 -11.83 4.72 -22.49
CA ASN A 256 -12.94 4.23 -21.68
C ASN A 256 -13.79 5.35 -21.07
N ILE A 257 -13.16 6.37 -20.47
CA ILE A 257 -13.89 7.49 -19.86
C ILE A 257 -14.58 8.35 -20.93
N THR A 258 -13.94 8.53 -22.09
CA THR A 258 -14.49 9.31 -23.20
C THR A 258 -15.70 8.62 -23.80
N ASP A 259 -15.63 7.30 -24.04
CA ASP A 259 -16.71 6.55 -24.68
C ASP A 259 -17.90 6.35 -23.74
N GLN A 260 -17.65 6.01 -22.47
CA GLN A 260 -18.73 5.73 -21.52
C GLN A 260 -19.44 7.00 -21.03
N PHE A 261 -18.71 8.12 -20.86
CA PHE A 261 -19.21 9.31 -20.18
C PHE A 261 -19.40 10.54 -21.06
N TRP A 262 -19.25 10.41 -22.39
CA TRP A 262 -19.56 11.53 -23.30
C TRP A 262 -20.98 12.09 -23.05
N ASN A 263 -21.96 11.18 -22.99
CA ASN A 263 -23.38 11.51 -22.86
C ASN A 263 -23.96 11.23 -21.46
N LYS A 264 -23.14 10.72 -20.51
CA LYS A 264 -23.57 10.43 -19.14
C LYS A 264 -22.93 11.39 -18.15
N ASP A 265 -23.61 11.67 -17.05
CA ASP A 265 -23.02 12.50 -16.00
C ASP A 265 -21.90 11.77 -15.25
N PRO A 266 -20.92 12.49 -14.70
CA PRO A 266 -19.84 11.88 -13.94
C PRO A 266 -20.40 11.19 -12.69
N ASP A 267 -20.14 9.89 -12.55
CA ASP A 267 -20.44 9.10 -11.37
C ASP A 267 -19.16 8.70 -10.62
N GLU A 268 -19.28 7.81 -9.63
CA GLU A 268 -18.13 7.31 -8.87
C GLU A 268 -17.09 6.60 -9.77
N GLN A 269 -17.54 5.91 -10.82
CA GLN A 269 -16.66 5.25 -11.77
C GLN A 269 -15.88 6.26 -12.60
N PHE A 270 -16.53 7.33 -13.08
CA PHE A 270 -15.83 8.43 -13.74
C PHE A 270 -14.71 8.98 -12.85
N ILE A 271 -15.03 9.29 -11.59
CA ILE A 271 -14.07 9.89 -10.65
C ILE A 271 -12.90 8.94 -10.39
N LEU A 272 -13.16 7.64 -10.28
CA LEU A 272 -12.13 6.63 -10.09
C LEU A 272 -11.18 6.57 -11.29
N GLU A 273 -11.72 6.48 -12.51
CA GLU A 273 -10.91 6.41 -13.73
C GLU A 273 -10.11 7.70 -13.94
N ALA A 274 -10.73 8.86 -13.73
CA ALA A 274 -10.06 10.15 -13.80
C ALA A 274 -8.91 10.28 -12.79
N LYS A 275 -9.06 9.72 -11.58
CA LYS A 275 -7.96 9.65 -10.59
C LYS A 275 -6.82 8.76 -11.06
N PHE A 276 -7.13 7.61 -11.66
CA PHE A 276 -6.12 6.72 -12.21
C PHE A 276 -5.35 7.39 -13.35
N ILE A 277 -6.05 8.09 -14.26
CA ILE A 277 -5.42 8.87 -15.33
C ILE A 277 -4.48 9.91 -14.72
N ALA A 278 -4.96 10.78 -13.83
CA ALA A 278 -4.15 11.83 -13.20
C ALA A 278 -2.89 11.25 -12.52
N LYS A 279 -3.04 10.17 -11.74
CA LYS A 279 -1.93 9.51 -11.05
C LYS A 279 -0.90 8.92 -12.02
N ASN A 280 -1.35 8.35 -13.14
CA ASN A 280 -0.43 7.78 -14.12
C ASN A 280 0.26 8.86 -14.96
N LEU A 281 -0.44 9.94 -15.30
CA LEU A 281 0.15 11.13 -15.94
C LEU A 281 1.26 11.73 -15.09
N HIS A 282 1.04 11.88 -13.78
CA HIS A 282 2.05 12.38 -12.85
C HIS A 282 3.37 11.62 -12.96
N VAL A 283 3.30 10.28 -12.96
CA VAL A 283 4.51 9.44 -13.05
C VAL A 283 5.14 9.49 -14.44
N LEU A 284 4.35 9.45 -15.51
CA LEU A 284 4.87 9.59 -16.89
C LEU A 284 5.62 10.92 -17.04
N LYS A 285 5.06 11.99 -16.46
CA LYS A 285 5.64 13.33 -16.40
C LYS A 285 6.95 13.37 -15.59
N CYS A 286 6.99 12.68 -14.44
CA CYS A 286 8.21 12.58 -13.62
C CYS A 286 9.35 11.83 -14.32
N HIS A 287 9.04 10.86 -15.18
CA HIS A 287 10.07 10.09 -15.89
C HIS A 287 11.00 10.97 -16.74
N PHE A 288 10.48 12.05 -17.32
CA PHE A 288 11.25 13.01 -18.11
C PHE A 288 11.41 14.38 -17.43
N SER A 289 11.20 14.50 -16.11
CA SER A 289 11.28 15.80 -15.43
C SER A 289 12.69 16.39 -15.47
N THR A 290 13.73 15.57 -15.39
CA THR A 290 15.14 16.00 -15.41
C THR A 290 15.59 16.42 -16.81
N THR A 291 15.18 15.68 -17.85
CA THR A 291 15.58 15.96 -19.24
C THR A 291 14.64 16.94 -19.93
N LYS A 292 13.41 17.10 -19.41
CA LYS A 292 12.32 17.92 -19.98
C LYS A 292 11.96 17.56 -21.42
N PHE A 293 12.37 16.38 -21.89
CA PHE A 293 12.38 15.99 -23.30
C PHE A 293 11.01 15.95 -23.99
N THR A 294 9.93 15.83 -23.20
CA THR A 294 8.57 15.73 -23.72
C THR A 294 7.69 16.93 -23.36
N TYR A 295 8.23 17.92 -22.65
CA TYR A 295 7.47 19.07 -22.14
C TYR A 295 7.14 20.10 -23.21
N ASP A 296 7.82 20.07 -24.35
CA ASP A 296 7.51 20.84 -25.55
C ASP A 296 6.45 20.16 -26.44
N LYS A 297 6.26 18.85 -26.29
CA LYS A 297 5.37 18.03 -27.12
C LYS A 297 4.02 17.71 -26.49
N LEU A 298 3.96 17.65 -25.16
CA LEU A 298 2.76 17.30 -24.40
C LEU A 298 2.54 18.25 -23.21
N PRO A 299 1.30 18.73 -23.01
CA PRO A 299 0.93 19.62 -21.91
C PRO A 299 0.65 18.81 -20.63
N TRP A 300 1.68 18.17 -20.09
CA TRP A 300 1.57 17.25 -18.94
C TRP A 300 0.96 17.92 -17.70
N GLU A 301 1.48 19.10 -17.34
CA GLU A 301 1.05 19.82 -16.15
C GLU A 301 -0.41 20.29 -16.29
N GLU A 302 -0.79 20.75 -17.48
CA GLU A 302 -2.10 21.32 -17.74
C GLU A 302 -3.18 20.25 -17.64
N ILE A 303 -2.98 19.11 -18.30
CA ILE A 303 -3.99 18.05 -18.30
C ILE A 303 -4.12 17.39 -16.93
N GLU A 304 -3.00 17.15 -16.23
CA GLU A 304 -3.00 16.59 -14.87
C GLU A 304 -3.71 17.53 -13.91
N PHE A 305 -3.36 18.82 -13.93
CA PHE A 305 -3.95 19.83 -13.05
C PHE A 305 -5.44 20.00 -13.30
N CYS A 306 -5.86 20.20 -14.56
CA CYS A 306 -7.27 20.36 -14.91
C CYS A 306 -8.10 19.14 -14.48
N LEU A 307 -7.57 17.92 -14.65
CA LEU A 307 -8.24 16.70 -14.22
C LEU A 307 -8.35 16.59 -12.70
N ILE A 308 -7.32 16.98 -11.95
CA ILE A 308 -7.34 17.02 -10.48
C ILE A 308 -8.39 18.02 -9.97
N ILE A 309 -8.40 19.24 -10.53
CA ILE A 309 -9.35 20.28 -10.13
C ILE A 309 -10.79 19.82 -10.44
N PHE A 310 -11.03 19.28 -11.63
CA PHE A 310 -12.33 18.74 -12.00
C PHE A 310 -12.80 17.65 -11.03
N ASN A 311 -11.93 16.68 -10.71
CA ASN A 311 -12.25 15.62 -9.76
C ASN A 311 -12.60 16.14 -8.36
N ARG A 312 -11.85 17.14 -7.86
CA ARG A 312 -12.14 17.76 -6.56
C ARG A 312 -13.48 18.47 -6.55
N ALA A 313 -13.82 19.12 -7.67
CA ALA A 313 -15.09 19.80 -7.85
C ALA A 313 -16.26 18.80 -7.86
N CYS A 314 -16.15 17.69 -8.59
CA CYS A 314 -17.15 16.61 -8.58
C CYS A 314 -17.36 15.97 -7.20
N MET A 315 -16.33 15.95 -6.35
CA MET A 315 -16.40 15.38 -5.00
C MET A 315 -16.92 16.36 -3.94
N ASN A 316 -17.37 17.56 -4.31
CA ASN A 316 -17.75 18.64 -3.38
C ASN A 316 -16.65 18.97 -2.34
N ARG A 317 -15.37 18.72 -2.69
CA ARG A 317 -14.21 19.01 -1.81
C ARG A 317 -13.62 20.39 -2.04
N PHE A 318 -14.16 21.15 -3.00
CA PHE A 318 -13.93 22.58 -3.12
C PHE A 318 -14.97 23.30 -2.27
N GLU A 319 -14.52 23.91 -1.17
CA GLU A 319 -15.30 24.90 -0.47
C GLU A 319 -15.44 26.11 -1.41
N SER A 320 -16.57 26.21 -2.12
CA SER A 320 -17.17 27.46 -2.59
C SER A 320 -16.44 28.30 -3.66
N ASP A 321 -16.12 27.73 -4.83
CA ASP A 321 -16.06 28.58 -6.04
C ASP A 321 -16.67 27.91 -7.29
N PRO A 322 -17.92 28.25 -7.66
CA PRO A 322 -18.55 27.78 -8.89
C PRO A 322 -17.78 28.14 -10.16
N LEU A 323 -16.87 29.12 -10.11
CA LEU A 323 -16.11 29.60 -11.27
C LEU A 323 -15.30 28.50 -11.95
N TYR A 324 -14.80 27.51 -11.19
CA TYR A 324 -14.11 26.36 -11.77
C TYR A 324 -14.99 25.51 -12.68
N HIS A 325 -16.28 25.35 -12.36
CA HIS A 325 -17.23 24.59 -13.18
C HIS A 325 -17.59 25.30 -14.48
N PHE A 326 -17.53 26.63 -14.50
CA PHE A 326 -17.73 27.41 -15.72
C PHE A 326 -16.60 27.21 -16.73
N VAL A 327 -15.36 27.11 -16.24
CA VAL A 327 -14.18 26.88 -17.09
C VAL A 327 -14.03 25.39 -17.43
N LEU A 328 -14.02 24.50 -16.43
CA LEU A 328 -13.80 23.06 -16.57
C LEU A 328 -15.10 22.27 -16.34
N ASN A 329 -15.92 22.16 -17.39
CA ASN A 329 -17.04 21.23 -17.41
C ASN A 329 -16.64 19.87 -18.02
N LYS A 330 -17.49 18.85 -17.83
CA LYS A 330 -17.27 17.47 -18.31
C LYS A 330 -16.89 17.44 -19.79
N LYS A 331 -17.63 18.16 -20.64
CA LYS A 331 -17.39 18.17 -22.08
C LYS A 331 -15.98 18.69 -22.41
N ARG A 332 -15.54 19.77 -21.75
CA ARG A 332 -14.19 20.31 -21.95
C ARG A 332 -13.11 19.34 -21.49
N ILE A 333 -13.25 18.74 -20.31
CA ILE A 333 -12.30 17.74 -19.80
C ILE A 333 -12.18 16.55 -20.76
N LEU A 334 -13.30 16.02 -21.26
CA LEU A 334 -13.27 14.91 -22.22
C LEU A 334 -12.63 15.31 -23.55
N THR A 335 -12.88 16.52 -24.06
CA THR A 335 -12.18 17.03 -25.25
C THR A 335 -10.67 17.13 -25.01
N HIS A 336 -10.25 17.70 -23.88
CA HIS A 336 -8.84 17.85 -23.53
C HIS A 336 -8.14 16.50 -23.41
N LEU A 337 -8.80 15.52 -22.77
CA LEU A 337 -8.28 14.15 -22.66
C LEU A 337 -8.16 13.48 -24.02
N ARG A 338 -9.14 13.66 -24.93
CA ARG A 338 -9.07 13.11 -26.30
C ARG A 338 -7.90 13.71 -27.09
N ASN A 339 -7.78 15.03 -27.12
CA ASN A 339 -6.66 15.69 -27.83
C ASN A 339 -5.31 15.25 -27.25
N PHE A 340 -5.25 15.10 -25.93
CA PHE A 340 -4.06 14.60 -25.24
C PHE A 340 -3.75 13.15 -25.61
N SER A 341 -4.74 12.24 -25.63
CA SER A 341 -4.52 10.84 -26.00
C SER A 341 -4.03 10.69 -27.43
N ASP A 342 -4.55 11.47 -28.36
CA ASP A 342 -4.14 11.42 -29.77
C ASP A 342 -2.66 11.78 -29.92
N ARG A 343 -2.20 12.83 -29.23
CA ARG A 343 -0.78 13.21 -29.23
C ARG A 343 0.09 12.26 -28.42
N LEU A 344 -0.42 11.72 -27.30
CA LEU A 344 0.29 10.74 -26.49
C LEU A 344 0.56 9.46 -27.28
N TYR A 345 -0.41 9.02 -28.09
CA TYR A 345 -0.25 7.88 -28.99
C TYR A 345 0.84 8.14 -30.04
N ALA A 346 0.81 9.30 -30.71
CA ALA A 346 1.87 9.66 -31.67
C ALA A 346 3.26 9.73 -31.01
N LEU A 347 3.35 10.35 -29.82
CA LEU A 347 4.60 10.40 -29.07
C LEU A 347 5.09 9.00 -28.66
N LYS A 348 4.18 8.07 -28.36
CA LYS A 348 4.52 6.68 -28.05
C LYS A 348 5.30 6.04 -29.20
N GLU A 349 4.83 6.24 -30.43
CA GLU A 349 5.48 5.73 -31.64
C GLU A 349 6.86 6.36 -31.85
N GLU A 350 6.98 7.67 -31.63
CA GLU A 350 8.27 8.39 -31.67
C GLU A 350 9.27 7.83 -30.63
N LEU A 351 8.82 7.59 -29.40
CA LEU A 351 9.62 7.08 -28.30
C LEU A 351 10.04 5.61 -28.48
N ALA A 352 9.26 4.81 -29.21
CA ALA A 352 9.55 3.39 -29.43
C ALA A 352 10.94 3.19 -30.09
N ILE A 353 11.30 4.10 -31.00
CA ILE A 353 12.53 4.06 -31.79
C ILE A 353 13.73 4.63 -31.00
N LEU A 354 13.48 5.43 -29.96
CA LEU A 354 14.51 6.12 -29.20
C LEU A 354 15.19 5.21 -28.17
N ASN A 355 16.49 5.41 -27.97
CA ASN A 355 17.22 4.83 -26.84
C ASN A 355 17.09 5.76 -25.62
N PHE A 356 16.49 5.25 -24.54
CA PHE A 356 16.24 6.02 -23.31
C PHE A 356 17.55 6.42 -22.60
N ASP A 357 18.64 5.69 -22.84
CA ASP A 357 19.96 5.99 -22.27
C ASP A 357 20.60 7.26 -22.85
N ASN A 358 20.14 7.72 -24.03
CA ASN A 358 20.74 8.82 -24.78
C ASN A 358 19.75 9.99 -24.99
N ILE A 359 18.79 10.16 -24.09
CA ILE A 359 17.80 11.24 -24.23
C ILE A 359 18.50 12.59 -24.00
N PRO A 360 18.49 13.48 -25.00
CA PRO A 360 19.10 14.79 -24.85
C PRO A 360 18.32 15.60 -23.81
N MET A 361 19.04 16.32 -22.97
CA MET A 361 18.43 17.33 -22.11
C MET A 361 17.90 18.45 -23.00
N LEU A 362 16.60 18.70 -22.93
CA LEU A 362 15.99 19.84 -23.59
C LEU A 362 16.56 21.11 -22.93
N GLN A 363 17.06 22.04 -23.74
CA GLN A 363 17.48 23.35 -23.24
C GLN A 363 16.28 24.05 -22.56
N LEU A 364 16.57 24.95 -21.61
CA LEU A 364 15.58 25.75 -20.87
C LEU A 364 14.63 26.48 -21.82
N LEU A 365 13.56 25.82 -22.25
CA LEU A 365 12.51 26.43 -23.04
C LEU A 365 11.66 27.32 -22.13
N GLN A 366 11.40 28.53 -22.60
CA GLN A 366 10.40 29.38 -21.98
C GLN A 366 9.02 28.79 -22.28
N ARG A 367 8.21 28.64 -21.24
CA ARG A 367 6.84 28.10 -21.34
C ARG A 367 6.02 28.77 -22.45
N GLN A 368 6.14 30.09 -22.58
CA GLN A 368 5.43 30.85 -23.61
C GLN A 368 5.76 30.36 -25.03
N LYS A 369 7.02 30.01 -25.32
CA LYS A 369 7.43 29.48 -26.62
C LYS A 369 6.83 28.11 -26.92
N VAL A 370 6.63 27.29 -25.89
CA VAL A 370 5.98 25.97 -26.03
C VAL A 370 4.50 26.15 -26.35
N ILE A 371 3.83 27.06 -25.66
CA ILE A 371 2.40 27.35 -25.86
C ILE A 371 2.14 27.96 -27.25
N GLU A 372 3.04 28.82 -27.72
CA GLU A 372 2.92 29.49 -29.02
C GLU A 372 3.35 28.62 -30.23
N ASN A 373 3.88 27.41 -29.98
CA ASN A 373 4.28 26.51 -31.06
C ASN A 373 3.06 26.01 -31.85
N GLU A 374 3.13 26.08 -33.19
CA GLU A 374 2.06 25.63 -34.10
C GLU A 374 1.70 24.15 -33.89
N GLU A 375 2.67 23.29 -33.55
CA GLU A 375 2.41 21.87 -33.24
C GLU A 375 1.50 21.68 -32.01
N ASN A 376 1.46 22.68 -31.13
CA ASN A 376 0.65 22.67 -29.91
C ASN A 376 -0.67 23.42 -30.06
N ALA A 377 -1.04 23.86 -31.26
CA ALA A 377 -2.30 24.58 -31.52
C ALA A 377 -3.55 23.78 -31.09
N ILE A 378 -3.49 22.44 -31.16
CA ILE A 378 -4.55 21.54 -30.69
C ILE A 378 -4.84 21.65 -29.18
N PHE A 379 -3.90 22.20 -28.42
CA PHE A 379 -3.99 22.37 -26.96
C PHE A 379 -4.30 23.82 -26.55
N LYS A 380 -4.57 24.72 -27.50
CA LYS A 380 -4.84 26.13 -27.20
C LYS A 380 -5.91 26.30 -26.13
N ASP A 381 -7.06 25.64 -26.30
CA ASP A 381 -8.17 25.71 -25.35
C ASP A 381 -7.77 25.13 -23.97
N LEU A 382 -6.94 24.09 -23.94
CA LEU A 382 -6.42 23.52 -22.69
C LEU A 382 -5.51 24.53 -21.97
N TYR A 383 -4.62 25.21 -22.69
CA TYR A 383 -3.74 26.22 -22.09
C TYR A 383 -4.53 27.42 -21.54
N GLU A 384 -5.56 27.87 -22.26
CA GLU A 384 -6.43 28.96 -21.81
C GLU A 384 -7.26 28.58 -20.58
N ASP A 385 -7.83 27.37 -20.56
CA ASP A 385 -8.61 26.86 -19.43
C ASP A 385 -7.73 26.66 -18.20
N PHE A 386 -6.57 26.04 -18.41
CA PHE A 386 -5.57 25.85 -17.39
C PHE A 386 -5.17 27.19 -16.79
N ALA A 387 -4.81 28.18 -17.60
CA ALA A 387 -4.39 29.50 -17.12
C ALA A 387 -5.44 30.16 -16.22
N GLN A 388 -6.73 30.13 -16.61
CA GLN A 388 -7.82 30.70 -15.83
C GLN A 388 -8.02 29.98 -14.49
N VAL A 389 -8.14 28.66 -14.52
CA VAL A 389 -8.39 27.84 -13.32
C VAL A 389 -7.21 27.91 -12.36
N ARG A 390 -6.00 27.84 -12.90
CA ARG A 390 -4.77 27.87 -12.13
C ARG A 390 -4.56 29.23 -11.46
N ASP A 391 -4.81 30.33 -12.17
CA ASP A 391 -4.69 31.67 -11.57
C ASP A 391 -5.67 31.84 -10.40
N LEU A 392 -6.94 31.42 -10.58
CA LEU A 392 -7.93 31.42 -9.50
C LEU A 392 -7.47 30.58 -8.30
N TYR A 393 -7.05 29.34 -8.54
CA TYR A 393 -6.55 28.43 -7.50
C TYR A 393 -5.35 29.00 -6.74
N THR A 394 -4.41 29.60 -7.47
CA THR A 394 -3.18 30.14 -6.91
C THR A 394 -3.46 31.40 -6.09
N LEU A 395 -4.37 32.27 -6.54
CA LEU A 395 -4.82 33.43 -5.78
C LEU A 395 -5.55 33.03 -4.50
N GLU A 396 -6.38 31.99 -4.54
CA GLU A 396 -7.03 31.45 -3.33
C GLU A 396 -6.00 30.90 -2.34
N ALA A 397 -4.97 30.19 -2.82
CA ALA A 397 -3.88 29.69 -2.00
C ALA A 397 -3.08 30.84 -1.37
N ILE A 398 -2.76 31.89 -2.13
CA ILE A 398 -2.09 33.09 -1.62
C ILE A 398 -2.96 33.74 -0.53
N ARG A 399 -4.26 33.93 -0.78
CA ARG A 399 -5.19 34.52 0.20
C ARG A 399 -5.20 33.74 1.52
N LYS A 400 -5.36 32.41 1.47
CA LYS A 400 -5.35 31.56 2.68
C LYS A 400 -4.05 31.69 3.48
N ASN A 401 -2.91 31.79 2.79
CA ASN A 401 -1.63 31.98 3.46
C ASN A 401 -1.50 33.39 4.06
N VAL A 402 -1.99 34.42 3.38
CA VAL A 402 -2.06 35.79 3.93
C VAL A 402 -2.93 35.83 5.18
N ASP A 403 -4.13 35.22 5.15
CA ASP A 403 -5.03 35.15 6.31
C ASP A 403 -4.33 34.46 7.50
N LEU A 404 -3.57 33.40 7.25
CA LEU A 404 -2.78 32.71 8.27
C LEU A 404 -1.69 33.62 8.86
N ALA A 405 -0.96 34.36 8.03
CA ALA A 405 0.06 35.31 8.50
C ALA A 405 -0.55 36.47 9.31
N LEU A 406 -1.76 36.91 8.97
CA LEU A 406 -2.47 37.95 9.72
C LEU A 406 -3.02 37.45 11.07
N SER A 407 -3.20 36.13 11.22
CA SER A 407 -3.73 35.53 12.44
C SER A 407 -2.70 35.34 13.57
N VAL A 408 -1.41 35.58 13.32
CA VAL A 408 -0.34 35.33 14.28
C VAL A 408 0.30 36.60 14.84
N ASP A 409 0.81 36.48 16.07
CA ASP A 409 1.52 37.56 16.76
C ASP A 409 2.98 37.64 16.27
N ALA A 410 3.30 38.68 15.51
CA ALA A 410 4.64 38.95 14.98
C ALA A 410 5.69 39.28 16.06
N THR A 411 5.29 39.51 17.31
CA THR A 411 6.24 39.71 18.43
C THR A 411 6.78 38.38 18.97
N GLN A 412 6.06 37.27 18.72
CA GLN A 412 6.48 35.93 19.11
C GLN A 412 7.38 35.30 18.04
N LYS A 413 8.40 34.57 18.47
CA LYS A 413 9.34 33.88 17.57
C LYS A 413 8.62 32.93 16.60
N ASP A 414 7.61 32.22 17.08
CA ASP A 414 6.84 31.27 16.27
C ASP A 414 5.96 32.01 15.25
N GLY A 415 5.38 33.15 15.62
CA GLY A 415 4.64 34.02 14.70
C GLY A 415 5.54 34.59 13.60
N GLN A 416 6.76 35.03 13.95
CA GLN A 416 7.75 35.48 12.96
C GLN A 416 8.14 34.38 11.97
N LEU A 417 8.40 33.16 12.47
CA LEU A 417 8.72 32.01 11.62
C LEU A 417 7.58 31.67 10.68
N LEU A 418 6.33 31.71 11.16
CA LEU A 418 5.16 31.44 10.31
C LEU A 418 5.01 32.50 9.20
N ILE A 419 5.18 33.78 9.53
CA ILE A 419 5.12 34.87 8.54
C ILE A 419 6.20 34.68 7.46
N ILE A 420 7.43 34.33 7.85
CA ILE A 420 8.51 34.04 6.89
C ILE A 420 8.14 32.88 5.98
N ARG A 421 7.59 31.79 6.53
CA ARG A 421 7.15 30.63 5.73
C ARG A 421 6.02 30.98 4.78
N VAL A 422 5.05 31.78 5.22
CA VAL A 422 3.98 32.29 4.36
C VAL A 422 4.55 33.09 3.19
N LEU A 423 5.48 34.02 3.44
CA LEU A 423 6.09 34.83 2.38
C LEU A 423 6.85 33.97 1.36
N GLN A 424 7.56 32.94 1.81
CA GLN A 424 8.21 31.97 0.91
C GLN A 424 7.20 31.21 0.05
N VAL A 425 6.09 30.76 0.64
CA VAL A 425 5.00 30.09 -0.10
C VAL A 425 4.36 31.04 -1.11
N ILE A 426 4.17 32.32 -0.75
CA ILE A 426 3.68 33.33 -1.69
C ILE A 426 4.66 33.49 -2.86
N GLY A 427 5.97 33.66 -2.59
CA GLY A 427 7.00 33.76 -3.64
C GLY A 427 7.01 32.57 -4.60
N GLU A 428 6.86 31.34 -4.09
CA GLU A 428 6.73 30.14 -4.93
C GLU A 428 5.50 30.21 -5.86
N ASN A 429 4.39 30.77 -5.38
CA ASN A 429 3.16 30.94 -6.16
C ASN A 429 3.25 32.04 -7.24
N PHE A 430 4.30 32.87 -7.26
CA PHE A 430 4.54 33.83 -8.34
C PHE A 430 5.27 33.21 -9.55
N LYS A 431 5.78 31.98 -9.43
CA LYS A 431 6.53 31.32 -10.52
C LYS A 431 5.62 30.89 -11.67
N ASN A 432 6.13 30.97 -12.89
CA ASN A 432 5.44 30.52 -14.11
C ASN A 432 6.40 29.73 -15.02
N THR A 433 6.99 28.67 -14.47
CA THR A 433 7.93 27.83 -15.22
C THR A 433 7.20 26.66 -15.91
N LEU A 434 7.91 25.88 -16.73
CA LEU A 434 7.35 24.68 -17.37
C LEU A 434 6.95 23.60 -16.34
N ASP A 435 7.71 23.50 -15.26
CA ASP A 435 7.61 22.50 -14.18
C ASP A 435 6.85 22.99 -12.94
N SER A 436 6.72 24.31 -12.78
CA SER A 436 5.92 24.94 -11.72
C SER A 436 5.14 26.13 -12.29
N PRO A 437 4.15 25.87 -13.17
CA PRO A 437 3.25 26.92 -13.65
C PRO A 437 2.28 27.28 -12.53
N LYS A 438 2.41 28.48 -11.91
CA LYS A 438 1.53 28.98 -10.84
C LYS A 438 0.68 30.18 -11.28
N LEU A 439 1.20 31.41 -11.32
CA LEU A 439 0.46 32.56 -11.84
C LEU A 439 0.81 32.84 -13.29
N THR A 440 -0.14 33.36 -14.09
CA THR A 440 0.22 33.92 -15.40
C THR A 440 1.08 35.16 -15.19
N ASP A 441 1.96 35.47 -16.15
CA ASP A 441 2.77 36.68 -16.10
C ASP A 441 1.90 37.95 -15.96
N GLY A 442 0.70 37.94 -16.55
CA GLY A 442 -0.28 39.03 -16.43
C GLY A 442 -0.78 39.19 -14.99
N THR A 443 -1.31 38.12 -14.41
CA THR A 443 -1.84 38.14 -13.04
C THR A 443 -0.74 38.38 -12.01
N ALA A 444 0.45 37.78 -12.19
CA ALA A 444 1.62 38.01 -11.36
C ALA A 444 2.04 39.49 -11.38
N LYS A 445 2.11 40.14 -12.56
CA LYS A 445 2.41 41.57 -12.66
C LYS A 445 1.37 42.45 -11.98
N LEU A 446 0.08 42.14 -12.16
CA LEU A 446 -1.01 42.88 -11.50
C LEU A 446 -0.89 42.76 -9.98
N LEU A 447 -0.73 41.54 -9.45
CA LEU A 447 -0.58 41.31 -8.02
C LEU A 447 0.69 41.96 -7.48
N PHE A 448 1.82 41.82 -8.17
CA PHE A 448 3.09 42.44 -7.79
C PHE A 448 2.98 43.95 -7.75
N SER A 449 2.27 44.57 -8.70
CA SER A 449 2.07 46.03 -8.73
C SER A 449 1.37 46.57 -7.47
N ALA A 450 0.48 45.77 -6.88
CA ALA A 450 -0.27 46.12 -5.68
C ALA A 450 0.54 45.98 -4.37
N LEU A 451 1.71 45.33 -4.40
CA LEU A 451 2.55 45.13 -3.21
C LEU A 451 3.34 46.39 -2.83
N GLN A 452 3.57 46.58 -1.53
CA GLN A 452 4.47 47.62 -1.01
C GLN A 452 5.93 47.28 -1.34
N SER A 453 6.81 48.29 -1.42
CA SER A 453 8.21 48.13 -1.83
C SER A 453 8.97 47.08 -1.01
N GLY A 454 8.88 47.13 0.32
CA GLY A 454 9.57 46.15 1.18
C GLY A 454 9.05 44.71 1.03
N THR A 455 7.80 44.51 0.61
CA THR A 455 7.23 43.18 0.35
C THR A 455 7.66 42.64 -1.01
N LYS A 456 7.84 43.54 -2.00
CA LYS A 456 8.35 43.20 -3.33
C LYS A 456 9.73 42.57 -3.25
N ASP A 457 10.63 43.17 -2.45
CA ASP A 457 12.02 42.71 -2.29
C ASP A 457 12.15 41.32 -1.64
N ILE A 458 11.12 40.87 -0.91
CA ILE A 458 11.11 39.54 -0.25
C ILE A 458 10.53 38.46 -1.17
N ILE A 459 9.63 38.83 -2.08
CA ILE A 459 8.92 37.90 -2.98
C ILE A 459 9.70 37.66 -4.28
N SER A 460 10.46 38.65 -4.76
CA SER A 460 11.37 38.55 -5.91
C SER A 460 12.56 37.65 -5.60
#